data_AF-A0A2E6ATL0-F1
#
_entry.id   AF-A0A2E6ATL0-F1
#
_cell.length_a   1.000
_cell.length_b   1.000
_cell.length_c   1.000
_cell.angle_alpha   90.00
_cell.angle_beta   90.00
_cell.angle_gamma   90.00
#
_symmetry.space_group_name_H-M   'P 1'
#
loop_
_entity.id
_entity.type
_entity.pdbx_description
1 polymer ?
#
loop_
_entity_poly.entity_id
_entity_poly.type
_entity_poly.pdbx_seq_one_letter_code
_entity_poly.pdbx_strand_id
1 'polypeptide(L)'
;MDANDLLAVSPKLLAQAILHRRERLAEIIPEDLEERKGELIDAEPKAKSAREERDKINNKVANLKHERNSAQKEARELFERANEIRERLISEGGMKNPDPKWAKDKLSAKLQSLENQLETSAGTHKTEEKFINEMKNLIKEHEEWVEERTASQPLVKEMKDARAKARKLLDSAQKAHDAMVELAQSNEEMHESFMKWESARTRAESRTMRLNNALSSSQDALEFWKDRVENDNFDDLLVDSVRVRDGGQSSKAIARSLKQEKESQQMKTARGEEE
;
A
#
# COMPACT_ATOMS: atom_id res chain seq x y z
N MET A 1 -19.66 -22.23 -41.82
CA MET A 1 -21.10 -22.47 -41.59
C MET A 1 -21.84 -21.30 -42.19
N ASP A 2 -22.80 -21.59 -43.05
CA ASP A 2 -23.74 -20.59 -43.56
C ASP A 2 -24.81 -20.28 -42.48
N ALA A 3 -25.49 -19.14 -42.56
CA ALA A 3 -26.49 -18.72 -41.59
C ALA A 3 -27.68 -19.70 -41.51
N ASN A 4 -28.03 -20.32 -42.64
CA ASN A 4 -29.06 -21.36 -42.69
C ASN A 4 -28.63 -22.66 -41.98
N ASP A 5 -27.33 -23.00 -42.02
CA ASP A 5 -26.81 -24.18 -41.33
C ASP A 5 -26.90 -24.00 -39.81
N LEU A 6 -26.63 -22.81 -39.30
CA LEU A 6 -26.73 -22.48 -37.86
C LEU A 6 -28.16 -22.56 -37.34
N LEU A 7 -29.15 -22.20 -38.18
CA LEU A 7 -30.57 -22.28 -37.83
C LEU A 7 -31.14 -23.70 -37.90
N ALA A 8 -30.48 -24.61 -38.63
CA ALA A 8 -30.87 -26.01 -38.75
C ALA A 8 -30.32 -26.90 -37.61
N VAL A 9 -29.42 -26.37 -36.77
CA VAL A 9 -28.83 -27.13 -35.66
C VAL A 9 -29.86 -27.35 -34.55
N SER A 10 -30.11 -28.61 -34.19
CA SER A 10 -31.01 -28.93 -33.09
C SER A 10 -30.38 -28.61 -31.72
N PRO A 11 -31.19 -28.22 -30.70
CA PRO A 11 -30.69 -28.02 -29.33
C PRO A 11 -29.97 -29.25 -28.78
N LYS A 12 -30.45 -30.45 -29.12
CA LYS A 12 -29.83 -31.72 -28.74
C LYS A 12 -28.41 -31.87 -29.30
N LEU A 13 -28.19 -31.51 -30.57
CA LEU A 13 -26.87 -31.56 -31.19
C LEU A 13 -25.90 -30.54 -30.55
N LEU A 14 -26.39 -29.34 -30.21
CA LEU A 14 -25.61 -28.36 -29.47
C LEU A 14 -25.26 -28.84 -28.05
N ALA A 15 -26.23 -29.42 -27.33
CA ALA A 15 -26.02 -29.98 -26.00
C ALA A 15 -24.97 -31.11 -26.02
N GLN A 16 -25.03 -32.01 -27.00
CA GLN A 16 -24.02 -33.05 -27.20
C GLN A 16 -22.63 -32.47 -27.50
N ALA A 17 -22.53 -31.42 -28.32
CA ALA A 17 -21.27 -30.74 -28.59
C ALA A 17 -20.70 -30.05 -27.33
N ILE A 18 -21.57 -29.46 -26.49
CA ILE A 18 -21.19 -28.87 -25.19
C ILE A 18 -20.67 -29.98 -24.26
N LEU A 19 -21.39 -31.09 -24.15
CA LEU A 19 -20.97 -32.25 -23.34
C LEU A 19 -19.58 -32.74 -23.74
N HIS A 20 -19.37 -33.04 -25.03
CA HIS A 20 -18.08 -33.53 -25.52
C HIS A 20 -16.93 -32.53 -25.27
N ARG A 21 -17.20 -31.22 -25.31
CA ARG A 21 -16.19 -30.21 -24.93
C ARG A 21 -15.91 -30.24 -23.42
N ARG A 22 -16.93 -30.39 -22.59
CA ARG A 22 -16.83 -30.40 -21.13
C ARG A 22 -16.20 -31.69 -20.59
N GLU A 23 -16.43 -32.83 -21.25
CA GLU A 23 -15.78 -34.11 -20.93
C GLU A 23 -14.27 -34.01 -21.16
N ARG A 24 -13.85 -33.51 -22.32
CA ARG A 24 -12.42 -33.23 -22.59
C ARG A 24 -11.79 -32.28 -21.59
N LEU A 25 -12.52 -31.24 -21.16
CA LEU A 25 -12.03 -30.34 -20.11
C LEU A 25 -11.92 -31.05 -18.75
N ALA A 26 -12.86 -31.91 -18.40
CA ALA A 26 -12.81 -32.69 -17.16
C ALA A 26 -11.67 -33.71 -17.15
N GLU A 27 -11.22 -34.18 -18.32
CA GLU A 27 -10.04 -35.06 -18.46
C GLU A 27 -8.71 -34.30 -18.33
N ILE A 28 -8.59 -33.12 -18.96
CA ILE A 28 -7.32 -32.38 -19.03
C ILE A 28 -7.05 -31.54 -17.77
N ILE A 29 -8.08 -30.87 -17.24
CA ILE A 29 -7.90 -29.91 -16.14
C ILE A 29 -7.28 -30.53 -14.87
N PRO A 30 -7.59 -31.78 -14.46
CA PRO A 30 -6.99 -32.37 -13.25
C PRO A 30 -5.46 -32.44 -13.29
N GLU A 31 -4.87 -32.85 -14.41
CA GLU A 31 -3.40 -32.94 -14.58
C GLU A 31 -2.76 -31.55 -14.48
N ASP A 32 -3.30 -30.58 -15.24
CA ASP A 32 -2.85 -29.18 -15.19
C ASP A 32 -2.99 -28.59 -13.77
N LEU A 33 -4.06 -28.94 -13.06
CA LEU A 33 -4.36 -28.46 -11.72
C LEU A 33 -3.40 -29.06 -10.69
N GLU A 34 -2.96 -30.30 -10.85
CA GLU A 34 -1.92 -30.91 -10.01
C GLU A 34 -0.57 -30.21 -10.21
N GLU A 35 -0.18 -29.92 -11.47
CA GLU A 35 1.03 -29.15 -11.78
C GLU A 35 1.00 -27.76 -11.11
N ARG A 36 -0.12 -27.03 -11.21
CA ARG A 36 -0.22 -25.68 -10.59
C ARG A 36 -0.31 -25.73 -9.07
N LYS A 37 -0.87 -26.80 -8.49
CA LYS A 37 -0.79 -27.03 -7.04
C LYS A 37 0.65 -27.26 -6.60
N GLY A 38 1.44 -28.02 -7.36
CA GLY A 38 2.88 -28.18 -7.12
C GLY A 38 3.61 -26.83 -7.14
N GLU A 39 3.39 -26.01 -8.18
CA GLU A 39 3.95 -24.65 -8.25
C GLU A 39 3.59 -23.80 -7.02
N LEU A 40 2.34 -23.88 -6.56
CA LEU A 40 1.87 -23.12 -5.40
C LEU A 40 2.53 -23.61 -4.10
N ILE A 41 2.58 -24.92 -3.87
CA ILE A 41 3.23 -25.55 -2.71
C ILE A 41 4.71 -25.15 -2.64
N ASP A 42 5.39 -25.04 -3.79
CA ASP A 42 6.80 -24.61 -3.85
C ASP A 42 6.98 -23.10 -3.63
N ALA A 43 6.02 -22.28 -4.07
CA ALA A 43 6.09 -20.82 -3.99
C ALA A 43 5.70 -20.27 -2.60
N GLU A 44 4.75 -20.91 -1.92
CA GLU A 44 4.28 -20.51 -0.59
C GLU A 44 5.39 -20.38 0.47
N PRO A 45 6.25 -21.39 0.71
CA PRO A 45 7.30 -21.29 1.73
C PRO A 45 8.33 -20.22 1.38
N LYS A 46 8.64 -20.04 0.09
CA LYS A 46 9.58 -19.01 -0.39
C LYS A 46 9.03 -17.61 -0.17
N ALA A 47 7.76 -17.37 -0.51
CA ALA A 47 7.09 -16.10 -0.27
C ALA A 47 6.98 -15.81 1.23
N LYS A 48 6.66 -16.82 2.05
CA LYS A 48 6.60 -16.69 3.50
C LYS A 48 7.96 -16.33 4.09
N SER A 49 9.02 -17.06 3.73
CA SER A 49 10.38 -16.77 4.19
C SER A 49 10.83 -15.35 3.80
N ALA A 50 10.63 -14.96 2.54
CA ALA A 50 11.00 -13.63 2.06
C ALA A 50 10.20 -12.52 2.77
N ARG A 51 8.91 -12.77 3.10
CA ARG A 51 8.09 -11.85 3.89
C ARG A 51 8.65 -11.68 5.29
N GLU A 52 8.96 -12.78 5.98
CA GLU A 52 9.52 -12.74 7.32
C GLU A 52 10.88 -12.03 7.38
N GLU A 53 11.75 -12.25 6.38
CA GLU A 53 13.04 -11.56 6.27
C GLU A 53 12.88 -10.06 6.04
N ARG A 54 12.03 -9.67 5.09
CA ARG A 54 11.69 -8.27 4.84
C ARG A 54 11.11 -7.61 6.08
N ASP A 55 10.18 -8.25 6.77
CA ASP A 55 9.52 -7.69 7.96
C ASP A 55 10.50 -7.52 9.13
N LYS A 56 11.46 -8.45 9.29
CA LYS A 56 12.55 -8.30 10.27
C LYS A 56 13.38 -7.05 10.00
N ILE A 57 13.76 -6.78 8.74
CA ILE A 57 14.54 -5.57 8.40
C ILE A 57 13.67 -4.32 8.55
N ASN A 58 12.43 -4.34 8.06
CA ASN A 58 11.51 -3.21 8.21
C ASN A 58 11.29 -2.84 9.68
N ASN A 59 11.14 -3.82 10.57
CA ASN A 59 11.01 -3.57 12.00
C ASN A 59 12.28 -2.96 12.58
N LYS A 60 13.47 -3.41 12.18
CA LYS A 60 14.74 -2.79 12.58
C LYS A 60 14.83 -1.32 12.12
N VAL A 61 14.51 -1.06 10.85
CA VAL A 61 14.50 0.29 10.29
C VAL A 61 13.47 1.18 11.00
N ALA A 62 12.28 0.65 11.31
CA ALA A 62 11.26 1.38 12.06
C ALA A 62 11.72 1.75 13.48
N ASN A 63 12.38 0.83 14.17
CA ASN A 63 12.95 1.11 15.49
C ASN A 63 14.04 2.18 15.43
N LEU A 64 14.97 2.08 14.47
CA LEU A 64 16.02 3.09 14.28
C LEU A 64 15.44 4.47 13.93
N LYS A 65 14.38 4.52 13.12
CA LYS A 65 13.63 5.77 12.85
C LYS A 65 13.04 6.35 14.12
N HIS A 66 12.45 5.51 14.97
CA HIS A 66 11.88 5.95 16.24
C HIS A 66 12.97 6.50 17.18
N GLU A 67 14.07 5.77 17.35
CA GLU A 67 15.23 6.20 18.16
C GLU A 67 15.81 7.52 17.67
N ARG A 68 16.06 7.65 16.35
CA ARG A 68 16.55 8.87 15.72
C ARG A 68 15.62 10.05 15.98
N ASN A 69 14.32 9.89 15.73
CA ASN A 69 13.34 10.96 15.89
C ASN A 69 13.17 11.37 17.36
N SER A 70 13.15 10.41 18.30
CA SER A 70 13.08 10.70 19.74
C SER A 70 14.32 11.47 20.21
N ALA A 71 15.50 11.02 19.81
CA ALA A 71 16.76 11.67 20.18
C ALA A 71 16.89 13.09 19.60
N GLN A 72 16.47 13.30 18.34
CA GLN A 72 16.41 14.64 17.75
C GLN A 72 15.45 15.57 18.49
N LYS A 73 14.26 15.08 18.84
CA LYS A 73 13.25 15.84 19.59
C LYS A 73 13.76 16.21 20.98
N GLU A 74 14.30 15.25 21.73
CA GLU A 74 14.85 15.49 23.07
C GLU A 74 16.05 16.47 23.03
N ALA A 75 16.91 16.34 22.03
CA ALA A 75 18.03 17.26 21.83
C ALA A 75 17.54 18.70 21.61
N ARG A 76 16.46 18.86 20.83
CA ARG A 76 15.81 20.16 20.59
C ARG A 76 15.23 20.75 21.86
N GLU A 77 14.47 19.98 22.65
CA GLU A 77 13.90 20.47 23.90
C GLU A 77 14.99 20.94 24.88
N LEU A 78 16.11 20.21 24.95
CA LEU A 78 17.26 20.62 25.77
C LEU A 78 17.93 21.89 25.24
N PHE A 79 17.96 22.07 23.93
CA PHE A 79 18.43 23.29 23.29
C PHE A 79 17.55 24.50 23.61
N GLU A 80 16.23 24.34 23.54
CA GLU A 80 15.26 25.37 23.89
C GLU A 80 15.41 25.77 25.36
N ARG A 81 15.50 24.78 26.27
CA ARG A 81 15.79 25.04 27.71
C ARG A 81 17.12 25.74 27.92
N ALA A 82 18.18 25.33 27.24
CA ALA A 82 19.49 25.99 27.34
C ALA A 82 19.44 27.44 26.84
N ASN A 83 18.63 27.72 25.84
CA ASN A 83 18.39 29.07 25.33
C ASN A 83 17.56 29.92 26.31
N GLU A 84 16.53 29.36 26.94
CA GLU A 84 15.74 30.06 27.97
C GLU A 84 16.60 30.43 29.18
N ILE A 85 17.45 29.50 29.67
CA ILE A 85 18.38 29.76 30.77
C ILE A 85 19.34 30.90 30.40
N ARG A 86 19.83 30.91 29.15
CA ARG A 86 20.65 32.01 28.63
C ARG A 86 19.90 33.34 28.68
N GLU A 87 18.63 33.39 28.30
CA GLU A 87 17.84 34.62 28.34
C GLU A 87 17.63 35.14 29.76
N ARG A 88 17.36 34.26 30.71
CA ARG A 88 17.28 34.63 32.12
C ARG A 88 18.59 35.25 32.61
N LEU A 89 19.71 34.61 32.29
CA LEU A 89 21.06 35.10 32.62
C LEU A 89 21.38 36.47 32.02
N ILE A 90 20.94 36.74 30.78
CA ILE A 90 21.08 38.05 30.15
C ILE A 90 20.18 39.09 30.82
N SER A 91 18.94 38.73 31.15
CA SER A 91 17.95 39.64 31.75
C SER A 91 18.28 40.04 33.19
N GLU A 92 18.87 39.13 33.97
CA GLU A 92 19.31 39.36 35.35
C GLU A 92 20.63 40.15 35.43
N GLY A 93 21.18 40.59 34.30
CA GLY A 93 22.43 41.35 34.23
C GLY A 93 23.69 40.52 34.50
N GLY A 94 23.55 39.20 34.65
CA GLY A 94 24.66 38.26 34.83
C GLY A 94 25.50 38.05 33.57
N MET A 95 24.98 38.44 32.40
CA MET A 95 25.63 38.27 31.09
C MET A 95 25.34 39.48 30.20
N LYS A 96 26.38 40.21 29.74
CA LYS A 96 26.21 41.37 28.86
C LYS A 96 25.83 40.88 27.46
N ASN A 97 24.64 41.23 26.96
CA ASN A 97 24.09 40.76 25.69
C ASN A 97 25.00 41.10 24.50
N PRO A 98 25.60 40.11 23.81
CA PRO A 98 26.41 40.38 22.61
C PRO A 98 25.72 39.97 21.31
N ASP A 99 24.52 39.38 21.36
CA ASP A 99 23.79 38.93 20.17
C ASP A 99 22.48 39.70 20.00
N PRO A 100 22.24 40.35 18.85
CA PRO A 100 20.99 41.03 18.63
C PRO A 100 19.86 40.01 18.37
N LYS A 101 18.64 40.32 18.79
CA LYS A 101 17.46 39.44 18.72
C LYS A 101 17.22 38.77 17.35
N TRP A 102 17.65 39.40 16.25
CA TRP A 102 17.56 38.87 14.89
C TRP A 102 18.41 37.62 14.62
N ALA A 103 19.54 37.41 15.33
CA ALA A 103 20.37 36.22 15.17
C ALA A 103 19.65 34.97 15.73
N LYS A 104 18.90 35.16 16.83
CA LYS A 104 18.05 34.13 17.46
C LYS A 104 16.86 33.76 16.58
N ASP A 105 16.12 34.76 16.09
CA ASP A 105 14.95 34.54 15.24
C ASP A 105 15.36 33.88 13.91
N LYS A 106 16.55 34.18 13.41
CA LYS A 106 17.14 33.51 12.25
C LYS A 106 17.52 32.06 12.54
N LEU A 107 17.95 31.74 13.76
CA LEU A 107 18.31 30.38 14.18
C LEU A 107 17.08 29.50 14.37
N SER A 108 16.06 30.00 15.09
CA SER A 108 14.79 29.28 15.29
C SER A 108 14.03 29.15 13.98
N ALA A 109 13.98 30.19 13.15
CA ALA A 109 13.39 30.12 11.81
C ALA A 109 14.17 29.18 10.90
N LYS A 110 15.50 29.10 10.99
CA LYS A 110 16.29 28.09 10.27
C LYS A 110 15.91 26.69 10.73
N LEU A 111 15.97 26.39 12.03
CA LEU A 111 15.59 25.09 12.59
C LEU A 111 14.17 24.67 12.17
N GLN A 112 13.21 25.59 12.25
CA GLN A 112 11.82 25.33 11.88
C GLN A 112 11.62 25.18 10.36
N SER A 113 12.34 25.97 9.54
CA SER A 113 12.30 25.81 8.07
C SER A 113 12.94 24.50 7.61
N LEU A 114 14.00 24.06 8.30
CA LEU A 114 14.70 22.81 8.01
C LEU A 114 13.87 21.60 8.43
N GLU A 115 13.13 21.68 9.53
CA GLU A 115 12.17 20.66 9.96
C GLU A 115 10.97 20.55 9.01
N ASN A 116 10.40 21.69 8.59
CA ASN A 116 9.37 21.68 7.54
C ASN A 116 9.90 21.04 6.25
N GLN A 117 11.17 21.29 5.88
CA GLN A 117 11.80 20.62 4.75
C GLN A 117 12.00 19.11 4.99
N LEU A 118 12.31 18.68 6.21
CA LEU A 118 12.41 17.26 6.56
C LEU A 118 11.05 16.55 6.49
N GLU A 119 9.98 17.21 6.94
CA GLU A 119 8.62 16.67 6.90
C GLU A 119 8.02 16.67 5.48
N THR A 120 8.36 17.67 4.65
CA THR A 120 7.77 17.85 3.32
C THR A 120 8.62 17.31 2.17
N SER A 121 9.95 17.18 2.33
CA SER A 121 10.81 16.57 1.33
C SER A 121 11.02 15.09 1.66
N ALA A 122 10.92 14.24 0.65
CA ALA A 122 11.44 12.87 0.70
C ALA A 122 12.99 12.94 0.73
N GLY A 123 13.55 13.49 1.80
CA GLY A 123 14.96 13.79 1.93
C GLY A 123 15.80 12.54 1.77
N THR A 124 16.67 12.53 0.77
CA THR A 124 17.74 11.52 0.63
C THR A 124 18.59 11.50 1.90
N HIS A 125 19.17 10.36 2.30
CA HIS A 125 20.03 10.24 3.49
C HIS A 125 21.02 11.41 3.70
N LYS A 126 21.56 11.99 2.61
CA LYS A 126 22.47 13.15 2.62
C LYS A 126 21.88 14.45 3.16
N THR A 127 20.56 14.67 3.06
CA THR A 127 19.92 15.87 3.63
C THR A 127 19.81 15.73 5.14
N GLU A 128 19.45 14.53 5.62
CA GLU A 128 19.39 14.23 7.06
C GLU A 128 20.75 14.35 7.73
N GLU A 129 21.81 13.81 7.12
CA GLU A 129 23.19 13.93 7.62
C GLU A 129 23.63 15.41 7.72
N LYS A 130 23.33 16.22 6.71
CA LYS A 130 23.59 17.66 6.75
C LYS A 130 22.88 18.35 7.91
N PHE A 131 21.63 17.97 8.21
CA PHE A 131 20.87 18.56 9.31
C PHE A 131 21.47 18.24 10.67
N ILE A 132 21.86 16.98 10.90
CA ILE A 132 22.50 16.59 12.17
C ILE A 132 23.83 17.33 12.33
N ASN A 133 24.60 17.49 11.25
CA ASN A 133 25.85 18.26 11.26
C ASN A 133 25.63 19.75 11.52
N GLU A 134 24.60 20.36 10.95
CA GLU A 134 24.22 21.75 11.24
C GLU A 134 23.84 21.92 12.72
N MET A 135 23.02 21.02 13.29
CA MET A 135 22.69 21.06 14.72
C MET A 135 23.95 20.93 15.60
N LYS A 136 24.90 20.06 15.25
CA LYS A 136 26.17 19.91 15.98
C LYS A 136 27.03 21.17 15.90
N ASN A 137 27.12 21.79 14.73
CA ASN A 137 27.87 23.05 14.55
C ASN A 137 27.26 24.17 15.39
N LEU A 138 25.92 24.25 15.47
CA LEU A 138 25.22 25.21 16.33
C LEU A 138 25.48 24.99 17.82
N ILE A 139 25.59 23.73 18.29
CA ILE A 139 26.03 23.45 19.68
C ILE A 139 27.43 24.04 19.89
N LYS A 140 28.34 23.74 18.97
CA LYS A 140 29.77 24.06 19.08
C LYS A 140 30.03 25.57 19.11
N GLU A 141 29.46 26.31 18.18
CA GLU A 141 29.57 27.80 18.14
C GLU A 141 29.09 28.43 19.46
N HIS A 142 28.04 27.85 20.06
CA HIS A 142 27.52 28.35 21.32
C HIS A 142 28.39 27.94 22.53
N GLU A 143 28.99 26.74 22.54
CA GLU A 143 29.89 26.31 23.61
C GLU A 143 31.16 27.18 23.68
N GLU A 144 31.79 27.43 22.54
CA GLU A 144 32.98 28.30 22.42
C GLU A 144 32.71 29.70 22.98
N TRP A 145 31.50 30.24 22.77
CA TRP A 145 31.09 31.53 23.33
C TRP A 145 30.91 31.53 24.85
N VAL A 146 30.42 30.44 25.44
CA VAL A 146 30.23 30.31 26.90
C VAL A 146 31.55 30.05 27.63
N GLU A 147 32.50 29.36 27.00
CA GLU A 147 33.82 29.13 27.59
C GLU A 147 34.63 30.42 27.75
N GLU A 148 34.42 31.42 26.89
CA GLU A 148 35.06 32.73 27.01
C GLU A 148 34.53 33.57 28.19
N ARG A 149 33.34 33.27 28.76
CA ARG A 149 32.73 34.08 29.83
C ARG A 149 31.98 33.25 30.89
N THR A 150 32.55 33.34 32.10
CA THR A 150 32.01 33.03 33.45
C THR A 150 31.89 31.56 33.90
N ALA A 151 32.62 31.25 34.99
CA ALA A 151 32.67 29.94 35.66
C ALA A 151 31.89 29.89 36.99
N SER A 152 31.09 30.91 37.32
CA SER A 152 30.65 31.14 38.72
C SER A 152 29.14 31.30 38.96
N GLN A 153 28.27 30.83 38.05
CA GLN A 153 26.81 30.82 38.25
C GLN A 153 26.19 29.41 38.11
N PRO A 154 25.33 28.97 39.05
CA PRO A 154 24.65 27.67 38.98
C PRO A 154 23.85 27.44 37.68
N LEU A 155 23.21 28.49 37.17
CA LEU A 155 22.46 28.45 35.90
C LEU A 155 23.37 28.19 34.69
N VAL A 156 24.63 28.61 34.72
CA VAL A 156 25.60 28.32 33.64
C VAL A 156 25.96 26.83 33.63
N LYS A 157 26.02 26.20 34.81
CA LYS A 157 26.24 24.75 34.92
C LYS A 157 25.05 23.97 34.35
N GLU A 158 23.82 24.34 34.71
CA GLU A 158 22.60 23.72 34.17
C GLU A 158 22.50 23.87 32.64
N MET A 159 22.88 25.03 32.11
CA MET A 159 22.96 25.28 30.67
C MET A 159 24.01 24.40 29.98
N LYS A 160 25.22 24.24 30.57
CA LYS A 160 26.27 23.35 30.05
C LYS A 160 25.84 21.89 30.09
N ASP A 161 25.20 21.46 31.17
CA ASP A 161 24.69 20.09 31.32
C ASP A 161 23.57 19.77 30.31
N ALA A 162 22.67 20.73 30.05
CA ALA A 162 21.62 20.59 29.04
C ALA A 162 22.21 20.43 27.62
N ARG A 163 23.25 21.21 27.27
CA ARG A 163 23.93 21.12 25.97
C ARG A 163 24.73 19.84 25.81
N ALA A 164 25.48 19.44 26.84
CA ALA A 164 26.22 18.18 26.82
C ALA A 164 25.29 16.98 26.62
N LYS A 165 24.09 17.01 27.22
CA LYS A 165 23.04 16.00 26.99
C LYS A 165 22.49 16.08 25.56
N ALA A 166 22.19 17.27 25.04
CA ALA A 166 21.74 17.46 23.66
C ALA A 166 22.76 16.91 22.64
N ARG A 167 24.06 17.14 22.85
CA ARG A 167 25.12 16.61 21.98
C ARG A 167 25.14 15.09 21.96
N LYS A 168 25.07 14.45 23.13
CA LYS A 168 25.00 12.99 23.24
C LYS A 168 23.78 12.42 22.50
N LEU A 169 22.64 13.09 22.59
CA LEU A 169 21.42 12.70 21.86
C LEU A 169 21.59 12.85 20.35
N LEU A 170 22.22 13.93 19.86
CA LEU A 170 22.53 14.08 18.44
C LEU A 170 23.54 13.05 17.94
N ASP A 171 24.53 12.67 18.75
CA ASP A 171 25.43 11.57 18.42
C ASP A 171 24.69 10.22 18.33
N SER A 172 23.71 9.99 19.22
CA SER A 172 22.84 8.82 19.15
C SER A 172 21.96 8.84 17.89
N ALA A 173 21.38 9.99 17.55
CA ALA A 173 20.58 10.17 16.34
C ALA A 173 21.41 9.93 15.07
N GLN A 174 22.66 10.40 15.04
CA GLN A 174 23.57 10.15 13.92
C GLN A 174 23.86 8.65 13.78
N LYS A 175 24.19 7.96 14.88
CA LYS A 175 24.44 6.51 14.85
C LYS A 175 23.23 5.72 14.37
N ALA A 176 22.03 6.09 14.80
CA ALA A 176 20.80 5.46 14.34
C ALA A 176 20.57 5.72 12.84
N HIS A 177 20.85 6.93 12.36
CA HIS A 177 20.80 7.26 10.93
C HIS A 177 21.82 6.46 10.12
N ASP A 178 23.09 6.41 10.55
CA ASP A 178 24.14 5.66 9.85
C ASP A 178 23.78 4.18 9.73
N ALA A 179 23.29 3.57 10.82
CA ALA A 179 22.80 2.19 10.82
C ALA A 179 21.60 1.98 9.88
N MET A 180 20.72 2.97 9.72
CA MET A 180 19.64 2.90 8.74
C MET A 180 20.16 2.94 7.30
N VAL A 181 21.17 3.76 7.03
CA VAL A 181 21.79 3.88 5.70
C VAL A 181 22.47 2.56 5.31
N GLU A 182 23.18 1.93 6.25
CA GLU A 182 23.77 0.60 6.03
C GLU A 182 22.72 -0.47 5.73
N LEU A 183 21.56 -0.43 6.40
CA LEU A 183 20.46 -1.35 6.15
C LEU A 183 19.65 -1.04 4.88
N ALA A 184 19.83 0.13 4.27
CA ALA A 184 19.00 0.56 3.14
C ALA A 184 19.11 -0.38 1.93
N GLN A 185 20.34 -0.75 1.56
CA GLN A 185 20.57 -1.68 0.44
C GLN A 185 20.01 -3.07 0.74
N SER A 186 20.27 -3.61 1.94
CA SER A 186 19.74 -4.91 2.34
C SER A 186 18.21 -4.92 2.40
N ASN A 187 17.59 -3.80 2.81
CA ASN A 187 16.13 -3.67 2.82
C ASN A 187 15.55 -3.69 1.41
N GLU A 188 16.20 -3.01 0.46
CA GLU A 188 15.81 -3.01 -0.96
C GLU A 188 15.91 -4.42 -1.54
N GLU A 189 17.02 -5.13 -1.32
CA GLU A 189 17.22 -6.52 -1.75
C GLU A 189 16.15 -7.47 -1.19
N MET A 190 15.83 -7.36 0.11
CA MET A 190 14.77 -8.17 0.71
C MET A 190 13.38 -7.81 0.20
N HIS A 191 13.13 -6.52 -0.09
CA HIS A 191 11.88 -6.09 -0.68
C HIS A 191 11.71 -6.64 -2.10
N GLU A 192 12.73 -6.58 -2.93
CA GLU A 192 12.72 -7.17 -4.28
C GLU A 192 12.50 -8.68 -4.26
N SER A 193 13.20 -9.39 -3.36
CA SER A 193 13.02 -10.81 -3.14
C SER A 193 11.58 -11.14 -2.74
N PHE A 194 11.02 -10.40 -1.79
CA PHE A 194 9.62 -10.53 -1.39
C PHE A 194 8.68 -10.31 -2.58
N MET A 195 8.85 -9.22 -3.34
CA MET A 195 8.00 -8.91 -4.49
C MET A 195 8.04 -10.01 -5.55
N LYS A 196 9.23 -10.57 -5.82
CA LYS A 196 9.41 -11.68 -6.75
C LYS A 196 8.63 -12.92 -6.30
N TRP A 197 8.82 -13.36 -5.06
CA TRP A 197 8.21 -14.59 -4.56
C TRP A 197 6.71 -14.44 -4.28
N GLU A 198 6.27 -13.30 -3.76
CA GLU A 198 4.85 -13.00 -3.59
C GLU A 198 4.14 -12.98 -4.95
N SER A 199 4.75 -12.36 -5.96
CA SER A 199 4.19 -12.34 -7.31
C SER A 199 4.12 -13.74 -7.93
N ALA A 200 5.12 -14.60 -7.69
CA ALA A 200 5.06 -16.01 -8.11
C ALA A 200 3.93 -16.76 -7.41
N ARG A 201 3.80 -16.62 -6.09
CA ARG A 201 2.74 -17.23 -5.28
C ARG A 201 1.35 -16.81 -5.75
N THR A 202 1.10 -15.51 -5.89
CA THR A 202 -0.21 -14.98 -6.32
C THR A 202 -0.58 -15.45 -7.73
N ARG A 203 0.40 -15.53 -8.65
CA ARG A 203 0.15 -16.08 -10.00
C ARG A 203 -0.21 -17.55 -9.94
N ALA A 204 0.52 -18.37 -9.18
CA ALA A 204 0.24 -19.79 -9.01
C ALA A 204 -1.15 -20.00 -8.38
N GLU A 205 -1.46 -19.29 -7.30
CA GLU A 205 -2.77 -19.31 -6.62
C GLU A 205 -3.91 -18.95 -7.59
N SER A 206 -3.74 -17.87 -8.36
CA SER A 206 -4.74 -17.43 -9.34
C SER A 206 -4.97 -18.46 -10.44
N ARG A 207 -3.92 -19.13 -10.92
CA ARG A 207 -4.02 -20.18 -11.94
C ARG A 207 -4.74 -21.40 -11.39
N THR A 208 -4.37 -21.84 -10.18
CA THR A 208 -5.01 -22.95 -9.48
C THR A 208 -6.49 -22.67 -9.25
N MET A 209 -6.84 -21.47 -8.77
CA MET A 209 -8.24 -21.08 -8.55
C MET A 209 -9.04 -21.06 -9.86
N ARG A 210 -8.47 -20.54 -10.95
CA ARG A 210 -9.12 -20.55 -12.26
C ARG A 210 -9.38 -21.97 -12.77
N LEU A 211 -8.42 -22.87 -12.64
CA LEU A 211 -8.58 -24.27 -13.04
C LEU A 211 -9.60 -24.99 -12.16
N ASN A 212 -9.58 -24.74 -10.85
CA ASN A 212 -10.54 -25.31 -9.91
C ASN A 212 -11.98 -24.87 -10.24
N ASN A 213 -12.17 -23.57 -10.48
CA ASN A 213 -13.46 -23.03 -10.90
C ASN A 213 -13.89 -23.57 -12.28
N ALA A 214 -12.96 -23.72 -13.21
CA ALA A 214 -13.24 -24.29 -14.53
C ALA A 214 -13.66 -25.76 -14.44
N LEU A 215 -13.01 -26.55 -13.56
CA LEU A 215 -13.35 -27.95 -13.32
C LEU A 215 -14.74 -28.07 -12.70
N SER A 216 -15.01 -27.35 -11.62
CA SER A 216 -16.33 -27.35 -10.96
C SER A 216 -17.43 -26.90 -11.93
N SER A 217 -17.23 -25.79 -12.65
CA SER A 217 -18.17 -25.35 -13.69
C SER A 217 -18.34 -26.39 -14.81
N SER A 218 -17.29 -27.17 -15.12
CA SER A 218 -17.39 -28.24 -16.11
C SER A 218 -18.23 -29.40 -15.60
N GLN A 219 -18.04 -29.81 -14.34
CA GLN A 219 -18.79 -30.88 -13.69
C GLN A 219 -20.28 -30.52 -13.59
N ASP A 220 -20.60 -29.32 -13.10
CA ASP A 220 -21.98 -28.83 -13.02
C ASP A 220 -22.65 -28.80 -14.41
N ALA A 221 -21.91 -28.35 -15.43
CA ALA A 221 -22.40 -28.34 -16.80
C ALA A 221 -22.59 -29.75 -17.36
N LEU A 222 -21.70 -30.70 -17.02
CA LEU A 222 -21.85 -32.09 -17.43
C LEU A 222 -23.11 -32.70 -16.83
N GLU A 223 -23.33 -32.53 -15.54
CA GLU A 223 -24.55 -33.02 -14.87
C GLU A 223 -25.81 -32.42 -15.50
N PHE A 224 -25.85 -31.09 -15.65
CA PHE A 224 -26.98 -30.38 -16.23
C PHE A 224 -27.29 -30.84 -17.66
N TRP A 225 -26.28 -30.87 -18.55
CA TRP A 225 -26.51 -31.21 -19.95
C TRP A 225 -26.71 -32.71 -20.17
N LYS A 226 -26.15 -33.59 -19.33
CA LYS A 226 -26.42 -35.03 -19.39
C LYS A 226 -27.88 -35.31 -19.07
N ASP A 227 -28.39 -34.78 -17.96
CA ASP A 227 -29.79 -34.89 -17.59
C ASP A 227 -30.72 -34.37 -18.70
N ARG A 228 -30.38 -33.22 -19.29
CA ARG A 228 -31.15 -32.62 -20.39
C ARG A 228 -31.21 -33.50 -21.64
N VAL A 229 -30.07 -34.09 -22.01
CA VAL A 229 -29.95 -34.96 -23.20
C VAL A 229 -30.63 -36.31 -22.97
N GLU A 230 -30.52 -36.88 -21.77
CA GLU A 230 -31.14 -38.15 -21.39
C GLU A 230 -32.67 -38.05 -21.33
N ASN A 231 -33.19 -36.96 -20.78
CA ASN A 231 -34.64 -36.72 -20.66
C ASN A 231 -35.27 -36.04 -21.88
N ASP A 232 -34.48 -35.76 -22.93
CA ASP A 232 -34.88 -35.06 -24.17
C ASP A 232 -35.68 -33.77 -23.93
N ASN A 233 -35.41 -33.09 -22.83
CA ASN A 233 -36.19 -31.95 -22.39
C ASN A 233 -35.52 -30.68 -22.95
N PHE A 234 -36.03 -30.10 -24.03
CA PHE A 234 -35.44 -28.89 -24.64
C PHE A 234 -36.47 -27.80 -24.98
N ASP A 235 -37.73 -28.04 -24.64
CA ASP A 235 -38.86 -27.21 -25.07
C ASP A 235 -38.77 -25.77 -24.54
N ASP A 236 -38.28 -25.60 -23.31
CA ASP A 236 -38.05 -24.30 -22.67
C ASP A 236 -37.02 -23.44 -23.43
N LEU A 237 -35.95 -24.05 -23.96
CA LEU A 237 -34.92 -23.39 -24.75
C LEU A 237 -35.43 -22.95 -26.13
N LEU A 238 -36.49 -23.58 -26.61
CA LEU A 238 -37.08 -23.30 -27.92
C LEU A 238 -38.20 -22.25 -27.87
N VAL A 239 -38.69 -21.86 -26.69
CA VAL A 239 -39.84 -20.93 -26.52
C VAL A 239 -39.69 -19.66 -27.36
N ASP A 240 -38.53 -19.01 -27.31
CA ASP A 240 -38.28 -17.78 -28.06
C ASP A 240 -38.25 -18.01 -29.58
N SER A 241 -37.68 -19.14 -30.02
CA SER A 241 -37.61 -19.51 -31.44
C SER A 241 -38.99 -19.84 -32.01
N VAL A 242 -39.81 -20.56 -31.22
CA VAL A 242 -41.19 -20.90 -31.55
C VAL A 242 -42.02 -19.62 -31.62
N ARG A 243 -41.92 -18.73 -30.62
CA ARG A 243 -42.63 -17.45 -30.61
C ARG A 243 -42.35 -16.63 -31.87
N VAL A 244 -41.09 -16.50 -32.27
CA VAL A 244 -40.71 -15.72 -33.46
C VAL A 244 -41.20 -16.41 -34.73
N ARG A 245 -41.08 -17.73 -34.83
CA ARG A 245 -41.56 -18.52 -35.97
C ARG A 245 -43.08 -18.40 -36.17
N ASP A 246 -43.81 -18.33 -35.06
CA ASP A 246 -45.27 -18.18 -35.06
C ASP A 246 -45.73 -16.72 -35.32
N GLY A 247 -44.80 -15.82 -35.70
CA GLY A 247 -45.07 -14.43 -36.03
C GLY A 247 -45.05 -13.48 -34.83
N GLY A 248 -44.67 -13.96 -33.65
CA GLY A 248 -44.54 -13.17 -32.43
C GLY A 248 -43.29 -12.27 -32.40
N GLN A 249 -43.25 -11.35 -31.44
CA GLN A 249 -42.14 -10.41 -31.29
C GLN A 249 -40.85 -11.11 -30.83
N SER A 250 -39.70 -10.65 -31.34
CA SER A 250 -38.38 -11.11 -30.86
C SER A 250 -38.11 -10.66 -29.43
N SER A 251 -37.26 -11.38 -28.70
CA SER A 251 -36.90 -11.05 -27.31
C SER A 251 -36.30 -9.63 -27.20
N LYS A 252 -35.59 -9.18 -28.24
CA LYS A 252 -35.06 -7.82 -28.34
C LYS A 252 -36.15 -6.76 -28.54
N ALA A 253 -37.20 -7.08 -29.30
CA ALA A 253 -38.35 -6.19 -29.48
C ALA A 253 -39.15 -6.07 -28.17
N ILE A 254 -39.39 -7.20 -27.49
CA ILE A 254 -40.07 -7.25 -26.18
C ILE A 254 -39.27 -6.47 -25.13
N ALA A 255 -37.95 -6.66 -25.06
CA ALA A 255 -37.12 -5.93 -24.11
C ALA A 255 -37.15 -4.41 -24.34
N ARG A 256 -37.24 -3.96 -25.60
CA ARG A 256 -37.40 -2.53 -25.92
C ARG A 256 -38.76 -2.00 -25.51
N SER A 257 -39.85 -2.71 -25.81
CA SER A 257 -41.19 -2.26 -25.42
C SER A 257 -41.33 -2.17 -23.91
N LEU A 258 -40.84 -3.18 -23.17
CA LEU A 258 -40.82 -3.17 -21.70
C LEU A 258 -39.99 -2.03 -21.13
N LYS A 259 -38.87 -1.68 -21.77
CA LYS A 259 -38.04 -0.53 -21.36
C LYS A 259 -38.81 0.79 -21.54
N GLN A 260 -39.44 0.98 -22.70
CA GLN A 260 -40.25 2.17 -22.99
C GLN A 260 -41.46 2.28 -22.07
N GLU A 261 -42.11 1.15 -21.75
CA GLU A 261 -43.21 1.09 -20.79
C GLU A 261 -42.74 1.49 -19.39
N LYS A 262 -41.61 0.95 -18.90
CA LYS A 262 -41.03 1.35 -17.60
C LYS A 262 -40.67 2.83 -17.54
N GLU A 263 -40.04 3.37 -18.59
CA GLU A 263 -39.71 4.79 -18.68
C GLU A 263 -40.97 5.67 -18.67
N SER A 264 -42.03 5.25 -19.38
CA SER A 264 -43.32 5.97 -19.39
C SER A 264 -44.07 5.89 -18.06
N GLN A 265 -43.97 4.78 -17.32
CA GLN A 265 -44.55 4.64 -15.98
C GLN A 265 -43.82 5.52 -14.97
N GLN A 266 -42.48 5.56 -15.01
CA GLN A 266 -41.67 6.43 -14.15
C GLN A 266 -41.95 7.92 -14.41
N MET A 267 -42.15 8.32 -15.67
CA MET A 267 -42.55 9.71 -15.99
C MET A 267 -43.96 10.05 -15.50
N LYS A 268 -44.89 9.09 -15.47
CA LYS A 268 -46.25 9.30 -14.94
C LYS A 268 -46.27 9.39 -13.41
N THR A 269 -45.47 8.59 -12.70
CA THR A 269 -45.36 8.66 -11.24
C THR A 269 -44.69 9.96 -10.79
N ALA A 270 -43.62 10.39 -11.48
CA ALA A 270 -42.96 11.66 -11.18
C ALA A 270 -43.87 12.89 -11.39
N ARG A 271 -44.84 12.80 -12.31
CA ARG A 271 -45.80 13.87 -12.58
C ARG A 271 -47.04 13.85 -11.65
N GLY A 272 -47.31 12.72 -11.01
CA GLY A 272 -48.43 12.57 -10.05
C GLY A 272 -48.07 12.93 -8.61
N GLU A 273 -46.80 13.20 -8.31
CA GLU A 273 -46.32 13.71 -7.01
C GLU A 273 -46.24 15.25 -6.95
N GLU A 274 -46.58 15.95 -8.05
CA GLU A 274 -46.60 17.42 -8.16
C GLU A 274 -48.01 18.06 -8.08
N GLU A 275 -49.06 17.28 -7.78
CA GLU A 275 -50.42 17.77 -7.45
C GLU A 275 -50.80 17.49 -5.99
#